data_AF-A0A4V2Q3W9-F1
#
_entry.id   AF-A0A4V2Q3W9-F1
#
_cell.length_a   1.000
_cell.length_b   1.000
_cell.length_c   1.000
_cell.angle_alpha   90.00
_cell.angle_beta   90.00
_cell.angle_gamma   90.00
#
_symmetry.space_group_name_H-M   'P 1'
#
loop_
_entity.id
_entity.type
_entity.pdbx_description
1 polymer ?
#
loop_
_entity_poly.entity_id
_entity_poly.type
_entity_poly.pdbx_seq_one_letter_code
_entity_poly.pdbx_strand_id
1 'polypeptide(L)'
;MQSHSDTISTLCIVALTVVFSLGAISNTHAGDPTHGWLKGTYQRGYESRFERSVPANDGAVALWAAVKWSLFQEMSTGAVASKDGWLFTAEEFSEPGETRDLREELARVGKILAKYGISLVPVIVPDKARMHEHHLARGRSEKFASRYDRALSSIKAAGLVGVDLRDALSFPDSFKRTDTHWSPEGARRAALEIAAVVSIYDFPHTNVTTVETGSVLFEGDLIAFVPTGQFRARVGPPREYIKTFETSVTPAGDLFQEVTIPVALVGTSFSAKQEFHFEGFLKQALQADVLNASSVGQGPFVPMDTFLDEISKLSSLPSVVVWEIPERFLSSQR
;
A
#
# COMPACT_ATOMS: atom_id res chain seq x y z
N MET A 1 -35.29 15.20 5.53
CA MET A 1 -34.87 15.17 6.95
C MET A 1 -33.36 15.01 7.15
N GLN A 2 -32.61 14.35 6.25
CA GLN A 2 -31.13 14.23 6.34
C GLN A 2 -30.38 15.57 6.25
N SER A 3 -30.71 16.42 5.27
CA SER A 3 -30.03 17.72 5.06
C SER A 3 -30.07 18.67 6.27
N HIS A 4 -31.18 18.72 7.02
CA HIS A 4 -31.26 19.55 8.23
C HIS A 4 -30.45 18.96 9.40
N SER A 5 -30.36 17.63 9.50
CA SER A 5 -29.51 16.94 10.49
C SER A 5 -28.02 17.18 10.22
N ASP A 6 -27.63 17.23 8.95
CA ASP A 6 -26.24 17.51 8.54
C ASP A 6 -25.88 18.97 8.84
N THR A 7 -26.79 19.91 8.54
CA THR A 7 -26.59 21.35 8.81
C THR A 7 -26.46 21.63 10.31
N ILE A 8 -27.29 21.00 11.14
CA ILE A 8 -27.23 21.14 12.61
C ILE A 8 -25.95 20.51 13.16
N SER A 9 -25.54 19.36 12.63
CA SER A 9 -24.27 18.72 13.01
C SER A 9 -23.07 19.59 12.66
N THR A 10 -23.07 20.21 11.48
CA THR A 10 -22.02 21.15 11.06
C THR A 10 -22.02 22.40 11.94
N LEU A 11 -23.17 22.97 12.29
CA LEU A 11 -23.26 24.10 13.21
C LEU A 11 -22.79 23.77 14.62
N CYS A 12 -23.10 22.58 15.14
CA CYS A 12 -22.61 22.11 16.43
C CYS A 12 -21.10 21.87 16.41
N ILE A 13 -20.57 21.29 15.33
CA ILE A 13 -19.13 21.15 15.11
C ILE A 13 -18.49 22.54 15.09
N VAL A 14 -19.01 23.49 14.31
CA VAL A 14 -18.51 24.87 14.25
C VAL A 14 -18.57 25.56 15.62
N ALA A 15 -19.65 25.39 16.39
CA ALA A 15 -19.77 25.96 17.73
C ALA A 15 -18.76 25.37 18.73
N LEU A 16 -18.59 24.03 18.72
CA LEU A 16 -17.56 23.36 19.50
C LEU A 16 -16.16 23.78 19.04
N THR A 17 -15.94 23.93 17.74
CA THR A 17 -14.70 24.46 17.15
C THR A 17 -14.46 25.86 17.65
N VAL A 18 -15.44 26.76 17.69
CA VAL A 18 -15.27 28.12 18.22
C VAL A 18 -14.88 28.09 19.70
N VAL A 19 -15.53 27.25 20.52
CA VAL A 19 -15.20 27.15 21.95
C VAL A 19 -13.79 26.60 22.19
N PHE A 20 -13.41 25.49 21.54
CA PHE A 20 -12.08 24.91 21.66
C PHE A 20 -11.00 25.78 21.01
N SER A 21 -11.30 26.41 19.86
CA SER A 21 -10.37 27.32 19.18
C SER A 21 -10.18 28.60 19.97
N LEU A 22 -11.21 29.16 20.62
CA LEU A 22 -11.04 30.32 21.51
C LEU A 22 -10.15 29.99 22.70
N GLY A 23 -10.29 28.80 23.29
CA GLY A 23 -9.42 28.32 24.37
C GLY A 23 -7.99 28.02 23.92
N ALA A 24 -7.81 27.46 22.72
CA ALA A 24 -6.50 27.22 22.13
C ALA A 24 -5.82 28.53 21.70
N ILE A 25 -6.55 29.45 21.06
CA ILE A 25 -6.10 30.79 20.68
C ILE A 25 -5.70 31.59 21.92
N SER A 26 -6.49 31.55 23.00
CA SER A 26 -6.13 32.26 24.25
C SER A 26 -4.85 31.73 24.89
N ASN A 27 -4.53 30.45 24.65
CA ASN A 27 -3.34 29.79 25.21
C ASN A 27 -2.16 29.71 24.21
N THR A 28 -2.36 30.07 22.94
CA THR A 28 -1.33 30.02 21.90
C THR A 28 -0.57 31.34 21.84
N HIS A 29 0.71 31.31 22.21
CA HIS A 29 1.58 32.46 21.96
C HIS A 29 1.73 32.73 20.46
N ALA A 30 1.36 33.95 20.04
CA ALA A 30 1.47 34.42 18.65
C ALA A 30 2.92 34.38 18.12
N GLY A 31 3.92 34.36 19.01
CA GLY A 31 5.34 34.43 18.67
C GLY A 31 5.75 35.84 18.22
N ASP A 32 6.98 36.00 17.75
CA ASP A 32 7.49 37.28 17.27
C ASP A 32 7.02 37.54 15.81
N PRO A 33 6.18 38.56 15.58
CA PRO A 33 5.69 38.90 14.25
C PRO A 33 6.74 39.59 13.36
N THR A 34 7.98 39.78 13.79
CA THR A 34 9.03 40.37 12.92
C THR A 34 9.81 39.33 12.11
N HIS A 35 9.67 38.04 12.46
CA HIS A 35 10.39 36.94 11.82
C HIS A 35 9.46 36.10 10.91
N GLY A 36 9.67 36.13 9.59
CA GLY A 36 9.17 35.08 8.67
C GLY A 36 7.87 35.34 7.90
N TRP A 37 7.39 36.58 7.80
CA TRP A 37 6.16 36.93 7.05
C TRP A 37 6.27 36.70 5.54
N LEU A 38 7.46 36.94 4.96
CA LEU A 38 7.68 36.85 3.51
C LEU A 38 7.85 35.40 2.98
N LYS A 39 7.89 34.38 3.85
CA LYS A 39 8.16 32.98 3.44
C LYS A 39 7.15 31.94 3.97
N GLY A 40 6.02 32.37 4.52
CA GLY A 40 5.01 31.46 5.11
C GLY A 40 5.53 30.61 6.29
N THR A 41 6.70 30.96 6.84
CA THR A 41 7.30 30.29 8.00
C THR A 41 6.66 30.78 9.30
N TYR A 42 6.17 32.01 9.33
CA TYR A 42 5.36 32.53 10.44
C TYR A 42 4.05 31.74 10.60
N GLN A 43 3.32 31.53 9.50
CA GLN A 43 2.05 30.77 9.49
C GLN A 43 2.25 29.33 9.98
N ARG A 44 3.23 28.60 9.42
CA ARG A 44 3.58 27.24 9.88
C ARG A 44 4.02 27.21 11.34
N GLY A 45 4.79 28.21 11.78
CA GLY A 45 5.22 28.32 13.17
C GLY A 45 4.06 28.58 14.13
N TYR A 46 3.09 29.42 13.75
CA TYR A 46 1.87 29.65 14.51
C TYR A 46 1.01 28.38 14.56
N GLU A 47 0.82 27.72 13.42
CA GLU A 47 0.07 26.46 13.30
C GLU A 47 0.63 25.37 14.21
N SER A 48 1.95 25.14 14.22
CA SER A 48 2.58 24.15 15.10
C SER A 48 2.51 24.51 16.59
N ARG A 49 2.38 25.80 16.95
CA ARG A 49 2.15 26.23 18.34
C ARG A 49 0.69 26.04 18.73
N PHE A 50 -0.22 26.35 17.81
CA PHE A 50 -1.65 26.15 17.97
C PHE A 50 -1.98 24.66 18.17
N GLU A 51 -1.44 23.76 17.33
CA GLU A 51 -1.61 22.32 17.47
C GLU A 51 -1.16 21.79 18.84
N ARG A 52 -0.04 22.29 19.36
CA ARG A 52 0.47 21.93 20.69
C ARG A 52 -0.38 22.44 21.85
N SER A 53 -1.20 23.46 21.63
CA SER A 53 -2.08 24.05 22.64
C SER A 53 -3.43 23.32 22.76
N VAL A 54 -3.78 22.49 21.78
CA VAL A 54 -5.02 21.69 21.81
C VAL A 54 -4.89 20.62 22.90
N PRO A 55 -5.87 20.48 23.82
CA PRO A 55 -5.83 19.46 24.85
C PRO A 55 -5.66 18.07 24.25
N ALA A 56 -4.74 17.27 24.79
CA ALA A 56 -4.41 15.93 24.29
C ALA A 56 -5.49 14.86 24.57
N ASN A 57 -6.76 15.24 24.73
CA ASN A 57 -7.85 14.27 24.85
C ASN A 57 -8.35 13.86 23.44
N ASP A 58 -8.74 12.60 23.30
CA ASP A 58 -9.09 12.01 22.00
C ASP A 58 -10.22 12.75 21.28
N GLY A 59 -11.14 13.37 22.02
CA GLY A 59 -12.26 14.15 21.48
C GLY A 59 -11.84 15.48 20.81
N ALA A 60 -10.92 16.23 21.43
CA ALA A 60 -10.43 17.49 20.86
C ALA A 60 -9.51 17.22 19.66
N VAL A 61 -8.68 16.17 19.73
CA VAL A 61 -7.85 15.70 18.60
C VAL A 61 -8.74 15.32 17.41
N ALA A 62 -9.80 14.53 17.65
CA ALA A 62 -10.74 14.12 16.61
C ALA A 62 -11.52 15.29 16.00
N LEU A 63 -11.95 16.25 16.82
CA LEU A 63 -12.63 17.46 16.35
C LEU A 63 -11.70 18.33 15.50
N TRP A 64 -10.46 18.51 15.93
CA TRP A 64 -9.47 19.29 15.19
C TRP A 64 -9.10 18.64 13.85
N ALA A 65 -8.88 17.31 13.85
CA ALA A 65 -8.66 16.54 12.62
C ALA A 65 -9.86 16.61 11.66
N ALA A 66 -11.10 16.58 12.18
CA ALA A 66 -12.32 16.78 11.41
C ALA A 66 -12.39 18.15 10.73
N VAL A 67 -11.99 19.22 11.42
CA VAL A 67 -11.93 20.56 10.85
C VAL A 67 -10.86 20.64 9.76
N LYS A 68 -9.64 20.15 10.04
CA LYS A 68 -8.52 20.14 9.08
C LYS A 68 -8.86 19.40 7.79
N TRP A 69 -9.44 18.22 7.93
CA TRP A 69 -9.89 17.44 6.78
C TRP A 69 -11.04 18.13 6.05
N SER A 70 -12.09 18.57 6.75
CA SER A 70 -13.28 19.16 6.12
C SER A 70 -12.97 20.46 5.36
N LEU A 71 -12.16 21.35 5.94
CA LEU A 71 -11.88 22.67 5.37
C LEU A 71 -10.67 22.68 4.44
N PHE A 72 -9.64 21.90 4.73
CA PHE A 72 -8.34 21.99 4.04
C PHE A 72 -7.90 20.69 3.37
N GLN A 73 -8.65 19.59 3.57
CA GLN A 73 -8.22 18.24 3.19
C GLN A 73 -6.83 17.91 3.75
N GLU A 74 -6.46 18.49 4.89
CA GLU A 74 -5.17 18.26 5.53
C GLU A 74 -5.20 16.99 6.38
N MET A 75 -4.08 16.27 6.40
CA MET A 75 -3.92 15.01 7.10
C MET A 75 -2.62 14.95 7.90
N SER A 76 -2.54 14.03 8.85
CA SER A 76 -1.35 13.81 9.66
C SER A 76 -0.14 13.42 8.78
N THR A 77 1.07 13.71 9.27
CA THR A 77 2.32 13.33 8.60
C THR A 77 2.33 11.84 8.27
N GLY A 78 2.57 11.51 7.00
CA GLY A 78 2.67 10.12 6.51
C GLY A 78 1.75 9.83 5.33
N ALA A 79 0.79 10.71 5.02
CA ALA A 79 0.00 10.60 3.80
C ALA A 79 -0.36 11.96 3.20
N VAL A 80 -0.85 11.93 1.96
CA VAL A 80 -1.16 13.08 1.12
C VAL A 80 -2.60 12.94 0.62
N ALA A 81 -3.43 13.93 0.95
CA ALA A 81 -4.78 14.01 0.45
C ALA A 81 -4.78 14.60 -0.96
N SER A 82 -5.75 14.19 -1.75
CA SER A 82 -5.83 14.58 -3.15
C SER A 82 -7.27 14.78 -3.61
N LYS A 83 -7.49 14.86 -4.92
CA LYS A 83 -8.82 15.07 -5.50
C LYS A 83 -9.72 13.86 -5.26
N ASP A 84 -11.03 14.08 -5.30
CA ASP A 84 -12.07 13.05 -5.32
C ASP A 84 -12.03 12.07 -4.13
N GLY A 85 -11.49 12.53 -2.99
CA GLY A 85 -11.35 11.73 -1.78
C GLY A 85 -10.28 10.63 -1.87
N TRP A 86 -9.36 10.70 -2.84
CA TRP A 86 -8.19 9.82 -2.89
C TRP A 86 -7.13 10.23 -1.88
N LEU A 87 -6.60 9.23 -1.18
CA LEU A 87 -5.46 9.38 -0.27
C LEU A 87 -4.26 8.62 -0.83
N PHE A 88 -3.06 9.13 -0.62
CA PHE A 88 -1.81 8.48 -1.03
C PHE A 88 -0.82 8.47 0.14
N THR A 89 0.09 7.49 0.21
CA THR A 89 1.17 7.54 1.20
C THR A 89 2.17 8.65 0.85
N ALA A 90 2.72 9.32 1.86
CA ALA A 90 3.74 10.35 1.66
C ALA A 90 5.05 9.76 1.10
N GLU A 91 5.28 8.46 1.29
CA GLU A 91 6.43 7.73 0.73
C GLU A 91 6.49 7.80 -0.80
N GLU A 92 5.34 7.93 -1.47
CA GLU A 92 5.23 8.06 -2.92
C GLU A 92 5.48 9.49 -3.45
N PHE A 93 5.76 10.44 -2.54
CA PHE A 93 6.10 11.84 -2.83
C PHE A 93 7.45 12.28 -2.26
N SER A 94 8.12 11.42 -1.51
CA SER A 94 9.51 11.64 -1.10
C SER A 94 10.42 11.40 -2.28
N GLU A 95 11.17 12.44 -2.69
CA GLU A 95 12.06 12.39 -3.85
C GLU A 95 12.99 11.16 -3.79
N PRO A 96 13.00 10.29 -4.82
CA PRO A 96 13.84 9.10 -4.80
C PRO A 96 15.32 9.47 -4.69
N GLY A 97 15.99 8.95 -3.66
CA GLY A 97 17.45 9.00 -3.52
C GLY A 97 18.17 7.85 -4.25
N GLU A 98 19.49 7.95 -4.38
CA GLU A 98 20.36 6.91 -4.96
C GLU A 98 20.83 5.92 -3.88
N THR A 99 19.92 5.12 -3.30
CA THR A 99 20.26 4.39 -2.08
C THR A 99 20.40 2.88 -2.23
N ARG A 100 19.78 2.23 -3.23
CA ARG A 100 19.83 0.77 -3.38
C ARG A 100 20.23 0.34 -4.79
N ASP A 101 21.33 -0.41 -4.91
CA ASP A 101 21.64 -1.18 -6.13
C ASP A 101 20.73 -2.41 -6.18
N LEU A 102 19.53 -2.23 -6.74
CA LEU A 102 18.58 -3.33 -6.92
C LEU A 102 19.17 -4.49 -7.72
N ARG A 103 20.04 -4.22 -8.70
CA ARG A 103 20.65 -5.26 -9.53
C ARG A 103 21.58 -6.15 -8.69
N GLU A 104 22.40 -5.57 -7.83
CA GLU A 104 23.26 -6.33 -6.92
C GLU A 104 22.42 -7.19 -5.96
N GLU A 105 21.35 -6.64 -5.40
CA GLU A 105 20.46 -7.37 -4.51
C GLU A 105 19.77 -8.55 -5.21
N LEU A 106 19.24 -8.32 -6.42
CA LEU A 106 18.63 -9.36 -7.24
C LEU A 106 19.63 -10.46 -7.61
N ALA A 107 20.87 -10.10 -7.96
CA ALA A 107 21.92 -11.07 -8.26
C ALA A 107 22.31 -11.89 -7.03
N ARG A 108 22.36 -11.26 -5.84
CA ARG A 108 22.61 -11.95 -4.56
C ARG A 108 21.53 -12.99 -4.28
N VAL A 109 20.27 -12.56 -4.27
CA VAL A 109 19.12 -13.43 -3.97
C VAL A 109 19.01 -14.54 -5.02
N GLY A 110 19.09 -14.21 -6.31
CA GLY A 110 19.04 -15.17 -7.41
C GLY A 110 20.15 -16.23 -7.30
N LYS A 111 21.38 -15.84 -6.94
CA LYS A 111 22.49 -16.79 -6.73
C LYS A 111 22.25 -17.72 -5.54
N ILE A 112 21.63 -17.25 -4.46
CA ILE A 112 21.31 -18.09 -3.30
C ILE A 112 20.23 -19.10 -3.68
N LEU A 113 19.13 -18.65 -4.28
CA LEU A 113 18.03 -19.50 -4.73
C LEU A 113 18.47 -20.56 -5.76
N ALA A 114 19.34 -20.18 -6.69
CA ALA A 114 19.87 -21.11 -7.70
C ALA A 114 20.66 -22.29 -7.10
N LYS A 115 21.26 -22.15 -5.90
CA LYS A 115 21.91 -23.28 -5.21
C LYS A 115 20.91 -24.37 -4.78
N TYR A 116 19.65 -24.00 -4.62
CA TYR A 116 18.54 -24.89 -4.30
C TYR A 116 17.73 -25.28 -5.54
N GLY A 117 18.17 -24.89 -6.74
CA GLY A 117 17.43 -25.13 -7.99
C GLY A 117 16.18 -24.25 -8.16
N ILE A 118 16.09 -23.15 -7.41
CA ILE A 118 14.91 -22.28 -7.37
C ILE A 118 15.12 -21.06 -8.26
N SER A 119 14.13 -20.75 -9.09
CA SER A 119 14.14 -19.57 -9.96
C SER A 119 13.54 -18.35 -9.26
N LEU A 120 14.11 -17.16 -9.49
CA LEU A 120 13.60 -15.90 -8.95
C LEU A 120 12.84 -15.12 -10.01
N VAL A 121 11.61 -14.70 -9.68
CA VAL A 121 10.78 -13.80 -10.50
C VAL A 121 10.46 -12.54 -9.69
N PRO A 122 11.19 -11.42 -9.90
CA PRO A 122 10.89 -10.15 -9.25
C PRO A 122 9.66 -9.48 -9.87
N VAL A 123 8.79 -8.95 -9.02
CA VAL A 123 7.55 -8.26 -9.38
C VAL A 123 7.59 -6.86 -8.79
N ILE A 124 7.67 -5.84 -9.65
CA ILE A 124 7.66 -4.45 -9.19
C ILE A 124 6.23 -3.92 -9.19
N VAL A 125 5.68 -3.64 -8.01
CA VAL A 125 4.35 -3.02 -7.88
C VAL A 125 4.50 -1.51 -8.10
N PRO A 126 3.86 -0.92 -9.14
CA PRO A 126 3.93 0.51 -9.37
C PRO A 126 3.24 1.28 -8.25
N ASP A 127 3.69 2.51 -8.01
CA ASP A 127 3.07 3.41 -7.04
C ASP A 127 1.61 3.63 -7.41
N LYS A 128 0.76 3.71 -6.39
CA LYS A 128 -0.62 4.15 -6.58
C LYS A 128 -0.66 5.55 -7.20
N ALA A 129 0.22 6.45 -6.78
CA ALA A 129 0.37 7.80 -7.35
C ALA A 129 0.85 7.80 -8.82
N ARG A 130 1.41 6.70 -9.34
CA ARG A 130 1.71 6.54 -10.78
C ARG A 130 0.45 6.17 -11.52
N MET A 131 -0.23 5.14 -11.05
CA MET A 131 -1.39 4.58 -11.76
C MET A 131 -2.60 5.52 -11.73
N HIS A 132 -2.69 6.37 -10.70
CA HIS A 132 -3.78 7.32 -10.49
C HIS A 132 -3.32 8.78 -10.54
N GLU A 133 -2.44 9.12 -11.49
CA GLU A 133 -1.88 10.48 -11.62
C GLU A 133 -2.95 11.58 -11.76
N HIS A 134 -4.09 11.28 -12.38
CA HIS A 134 -5.19 12.22 -12.60
C HIS A 134 -5.86 12.67 -11.31
N HIS A 135 -5.78 11.87 -10.25
CA HIS A 135 -6.28 12.23 -8.92
C HIS A 135 -5.31 13.11 -8.15
N LEU A 136 -4.04 13.26 -8.58
CA LEU A 136 -3.04 14.04 -7.87
C LEU A 136 -3.38 15.55 -7.84
N ALA A 137 -3.20 16.17 -6.67
CA ALA A 137 -3.29 17.62 -6.49
C ALA A 137 -2.04 18.34 -7.01
N ARG A 138 -0.89 17.65 -7.01
CA ARG A 138 0.40 18.14 -7.52
C ARG A 138 1.08 17.05 -8.35
N GLY A 139 1.75 17.46 -9.42
CA GLY A 139 2.59 16.55 -10.22
C GLY A 139 3.80 16.04 -9.42
N ARG A 140 4.39 14.95 -9.92
CA ARG A 140 5.65 14.37 -9.40
C ARG A 140 6.78 14.64 -10.39
N SER A 141 8.01 14.70 -9.90
CA SER A 141 9.19 14.93 -10.77
C SER A 141 9.48 13.72 -11.67
N GLU A 142 10.28 13.93 -12.73
CA GLU A 142 10.72 12.86 -13.64
C GLU A 142 11.53 11.74 -12.93
N LYS A 143 12.07 12.02 -11.74
CA LYS A 143 12.77 11.02 -10.93
C LYS A 143 11.86 9.86 -10.52
N PHE A 144 10.58 10.14 -10.26
CA PHE A 144 9.57 9.12 -10.01
C PHE A 144 9.30 8.32 -11.27
N ALA A 145 9.05 8.99 -12.40
CA ALA A 145 8.75 8.32 -13.67
C ALA A 145 9.83 7.27 -14.01
N SER A 146 11.09 7.71 -13.97
CA SER A 146 12.27 6.90 -14.29
C SER A 146 12.63 5.82 -13.25
N ARG A 147 12.08 5.86 -12.02
CA ARG A 147 12.35 4.86 -10.98
C ARG A 147 11.89 3.45 -11.40
N TYR A 148 10.69 3.34 -11.92
CA TYR A 148 10.12 2.06 -12.36
C TYR A 148 10.90 1.47 -13.54
N ASP A 149 11.19 2.27 -14.56
CA ASP A 149 11.94 1.82 -15.73
C ASP A 149 13.38 1.39 -15.37
N ARG A 150 14.02 2.10 -14.43
CA ARG A 150 15.32 1.67 -13.87
C ARG A 150 15.20 0.34 -13.13
N ALA A 151 14.11 0.11 -12.39
CA ALA A 151 13.90 -1.15 -11.70
C ALA A 151 13.80 -2.33 -12.69
N LEU A 152 12.99 -2.20 -13.74
CA LEU A 152 12.88 -3.20 -14.81
C LEU A 152 14.21 -3.43 -15.52
N SER A 153 14.96 -2.35 -15.79
CA SER A 153 16.29 -2.43 -16.39
C SER A 153 17.28 -3.18 -15.49
N SER A 154 17.23 -2.96 -14.17
CA SER A 154 18.04 -3.68 -13.19
C SER A 154 17.71 -5.17 -13.13
N ILE A 155 16.43 -5.54 -13.23
CA ILE A 155 16.00 -6.95 -13.29
C ILE A 155 16.61 -7.63 -14.53
N LYS A 156 16.46 -7.00 -15.71
CA LYS A 156 17.05 -7.50 -16.96
C LYS A 156 18.57 -7.59 -16.89
N ALA A 157 19.24 -6.60 -16.30
CA ALA A 157 20.69 -6.58 -16.13
C ALA A 157 21.20 -7.65 -15.14
N ALA A 158 20.36 -8.10 -14.22
CA ALA A 158 20.63 -9.25 -13.35
C ALA A 158 20.40 -10.61 -14.06
N GLY A 159 19.97 -10.60 -15.33
CA GLY A 159 19.67 -11.82 -16.10
C GLY A 159 18.36 -12.50 -15.70
N LEU A 160 17.47 -11.79 -15.01
CA LEU A 160 16.19 -12.29 -14.52
C LEU A 160 15.05 -11.85 -15.44
N VAL A 161 13.95 -12.61 -15.40
CA VAL A 161 12.68 -12.22 -16.01
C VAL A 161 11.86 -11.47 -14.96
N GLY A 162 11.47 -10.23 -15.26
CA GLY A 162 10.63 -9.40 -14.40
C GLY A 162 9.22 -9.24 -14.93
N VAL A 163 8.30 -8.82 -14.07
CA VAL A 163 6.91 -8.55 -14.41
C VAL A 163 6.66 -7.04 -14.44
N ASP A 164 6.17 -6.51 -15.56
CA ASP A 164 5.70 -5.12 -15.67
C ASP A 164 4.19 -5.08 -15.45
N LEU A 165 3.77 -4.45 -14.35
CA LEU A 165 2.37 -4.41 -13.93
C LEU A 165 1.63 -3.15 -14.37
N ARG A 166 2.28 -2.22 -15.08
CA ARG A 166 1.65 -0.93 -15.44
C ARG A 166 0.41 -1.13 -16.30
N ASP A 167 0.50 -1.98 -17.32
CA ASP A 167 -0.64 -2.23 -18.22
C ASP A 167 -1.76 -2.97 -17.49
N ALA A 168 -1.42 -4.00 -16.70
CA ALA A 168 -2.39 -4.76 -15.91
C ALA A 168 -3.16 -3.89 -14.90
N LEU A 169 -2.53 -2.82 -14.38
CA LEU A 169 -3.08 -1.91 -13.37
C LEU A 169 -3.57 -0.56 -13.94
N SER A 170 -3.66 -0.42 -15.27
CA SER A 170 -4.04 0.83 -15.96
C SER A 170 -5.54 1.19 -15.91
N PHE A 171 -6.30 0.64 -14.97
CA PHE A 171 -7.75 0.83 -14.85
C PHE A 171 -8.15 1.60 -13.57
N PRO A 172 -9.31 2.30 -13.55
CA PRO A 172 -9.64 3.26 -12.48
C PRO A 172 -9.69 2.71 -11.06
N ASP A 173 -10.02 1.43 -10.88
CA ASP A 173 -10.17 0.79 -9.57
C ASP A 173 -9.03 -0.19 -9.26
N SER A 174 -7.84 0.01 -9.83
CA SER A 174 -6.69 -0.88 -9.60
C SER A 174 -6.11 -0.78 -8.19
N PHE A 175 -6.31 0.36 -7.51
CA PHE A 175 -5.99 0.57 -6.10
C PHE A 175 -7.21 0.97 -5.28
N LYS A 176 -7.16 0.70 -3.97
CA LYS A 176 -8.16 1.20 -3.03
C LYS A 176 -8.00 2.70 -2.84
N ARG A 177 -9.11 3.44 -2.71
CA ARG A 177 -9.08 4.90 -2.74
C ARG A 177 -8.46 5.49 -1.47
N THR A 178 -8.76 4.90 -0.31
CA THR A 178 -8.29 5.37 1.00
C THR A 178 -7.26 4.46 1.66
N ASP A 179 -6.59 3.63 0.86
CA ASP A 179 -5.58 2.67 1.31
C ASP A 179 -4.37 2.66 0.36
N THR A 180 -3.21 2.21 0.82
CA THR A 180 -1.99 2.10 0.01
C THR A 180 -1.99 0.97 -1.02
N HIS A 181 -2.84 -0.04 -0.86
CA HIS A 181 -2.78 -1.30 -1.59
C HIS A 181 -3.66 -1.30 -2.84
N TRP A 182 -3.39 -2.27 -3.72
CA TRP A 182 -4.26 -2.58 -4.85
C TRP A 182 -5.66 -2.97 -4.38
N SER A 183 -6.66 -2.88 -5.26
CA SER A 183 -7.93 -3.55 -5.02
C SER A 183 -7.79 -5.06 -5.25
N PRO A 184 -8.74 -5.90 -4.80
CA PRO A 184 -8.76 -7.31 -5.18
C PRO A 184 -8.74 -7.53 -6.70
N GLU A 185 -9.37 -6.64 -7.48
CA GLU A 185 -9.30 -6.70 -8.95
C GLU A 185 -7.88 -6.41 -9.46
N GLY A 186 -7.20 -5.42 -8.87
CA GLY A 186 -5.80 -5.11 -9.18
C GLY A 186 -4.88 -6.29 -8.87
N ALA A 187 -5.04 -6.87 -7.68
CA ALA A 187 -4.33 -8.09 -7.26
C ALA A 187 -4.58 -9.26 -8.23
N ARG A 188 -5.83 -9.46 -8.66
CA ARG A 188 -6.22 -10.51 -9.60
C ARG A 188 -5.55 -10.34 -10.96
N ARG A 189 -5.51 -9.12 -11.50
CA ARG A 189 -4.85 -8.85 -12.79
C ARG A 189 -3.33 -8.96 -12.68
N ALA A 190 -2.75 -8.53 -11.56
CA ALA A 190 -1.33 -8.75 -11.29
C ALA A 190 -1.00 -10.24 -11.22
N ALA A 191 -1.83 -11.04 -10.57
CA ALA A 191 -1.66 -12.49 -10.51
C ALA A 191 -1.70 -13.16 -11.91
N LEU A 192 -2.60 -12.71 -12.79
CA LEU A 192 -2.65 -13.20 -14.18
C LEU A 192 -1.38 -12.85 -14.97
N GLU A 193 -0.87 -11.63 -14.83
CA GLU A 193 0.37 -11.19 -15.49
C GLU A 193 1.59 -11.98 -14.98
N ILE A 194 1.66 -12.21 -13.66
CA ILE A 194 2.70 -13.04 -13.04
C ILE A 194 2.61 -14.48 -13.55
N ALA A 195 1.42 -15.06 -13.63
CA ALA A 195 1.24 -16.42 -14.12
C ALA A 195 1.66 -16.57 -15.59
N ALA A 196 1.42 -15.56 -16.43
CA ALA A 196 1.89 -15.55 -17.81
C ALA A 196 3.42 -15.60 -17.88
N VAL A 197 4.12 -14.84 -17.04
CA VAL A 197 5.59 -14.86 -16.97
C VAL A 197 6.12 -16.16 -16.38
N VAL A 198 5.47 -16.68 -15.34
CA VAL A 198 5.88 -17.91 -14.63
C VAL A 198 5.60 -19.18 -15.47
N SER A 199 4.75 -19.10 -16.50
CA SER A 199 4.43 -20.23 -17.39
C SER A 199 5.63 -20.87 -18.12
N ILE A 200 6.79 -20.19 -18.13
CA ILE A 200 8.04 -20.74 -18.67
C ILE A 200 8.68 -21.81 -17.79
N TYR A 201 8.27 -21.89 -16.52
CA TYR A 201 8.77 -22.86 -15.55
C TYR A 201 7.82 -24.06 -15.50
N ASP A 202 8.39 -25.26 -15.50
CA ASP A 202 7.61 -26.50 -15.38
C ASP A 202 7.46 -26.87 -13.90
N PHE A 203 6.22 -27.02 -13.45
CA PHE A 203 5.89 -27.47 -12.11
C PHE A 203 4.50 -28.13 -12.04
N PRO A 204 4.23 -28.97 -11.02
CA PRO A 204 2.96 -29.66 -10.88
C PRO A 204 1.78 -28.68 -10.80
N HIS A 205 0.75 -28.94 -11.58
CA HIS A 205 -0.51 -28.22 -11.52
C HIS A 205 -1.53 -28.95 -10.64
N THR A 206 -2.42 -28.18 -10.04
CA THR A 206 -3.53 -28.64 -9.21
C THR A 206 -4.78 -27.84 -9.53
N ASN A 207 -5.96 -28.39 -9.25
CA ASN A 207 -7.20 -27.67 -9.52
C ASN A 207 -7.41 -26.59 -8.47
N VAL A 208 -7.38 -25.33 -8.88
CA VAL A 208 -7.62 -24.19 -8.00
C VAL A 208 -8.82 -23.40 -8.47
N THR A 209 -9.76 -23.15 -7.57
CA THR A 209 -10.96 -22.35 -7.84
C THR A 209 -11.08 -21.22 -6.83
N THR A 210 -11.33 -20.01 -7.31
CA THR A 210 -11.66 -18.84 -6.50
C THR A 210 -13.09 -18.40 -6.76
N VAL A 211 -13.85 -18.17 -5.69
CA VAL A 211 -15.22 -17.65 -5.75
C VAL A 211 -15.32 -16.31 -5.02
N GLU A 212 -16.11 -15.37 -5.56
CA GLU A 212 -16.48 -14.14 -4.86
C GLU A 212 -17.55 -14.48 -3.82
N THR A 213 -17.30 -14.15 -2.55
CA THR A 213 -18.17 -14.50 -1.43
C THR A 213 -19.04 -13.34 -0.95
N GLY A 214 -18.73 -12.12 -1.38
CA GLY A 214 -19.52 -10.94 -1.04
C GLY A 214 -18.70 -9.65 -1.05
N SER A 215 -19.16 -8.69 -0.23
CA SER A 215 -18.52 -7.39 -0.08
C SER A 215 -18.74 -6.88 1.34
N VAL A 216 -17.68 -6.39 1.98
CA VAL A 216 -17.71 -5.88 3.36
C VAL A 216 -17.21 -4.43 3.42
N LEU A 217 -17.61 -3.71 4.46
CA LEU A 217 -17.09 -2.36 4.72
C LEU A 217 -15.58 -2.46 4.94
N PHE A 218 -14.82 -1.59 4.26
CA PHE A 218 -13.36 -1.57 4.31
C PHE A 218 -12.88 -0.21 4.83
N GLU A 219 -12.08 -0.24 5.89
CA GLU A 219 -11.37 0.94 6.39
C GLU A 219 -9.91 0.84 5.97
N GLY A 220 -9.53 1.64 4.97
CA GLY A 220 -8.18 1.69 4.45
C GLY A 220 -7.13 2.20 5.44
N ASP A 221 -5.88 1.78 5.27
CA ASP A 221 -4.77 2.14 6.14
C ASP A 221 -4.49 3.65 6.20
N LEU A 222 -4.75 4.39 5.11
CA LEU A 222 -4.52 5.84 5.06
C LEU A 222 -5.56 6.64 5.85
N ILE A 223 -6.67 6.01 6.24
CA ILE A 223 -7.68 6.64 7.09
C ILE A 223 -7.13 6.93 8.49
N ALA A 224 -6.14 6.15 8.95
CA ALA A 224 -5.47 6.40 10.22
C ALA A 224 -4.79 7.80 10.27
N PHE A 225 -4.43 8.37 9.11
CA PHE A 225 -3.87 9.72 9.01
C PHE A 225 -4.94 10.82 8.94
N VAL A 226 -6.22 10.43 8.97
CA VAL A 226 -7.39 11.33 9.04
C VAL A 226 -8.19 10.97 10.30
N PRO A 227 -7.63 11.17 11.52
CA PRO A 227 -8.18 10.64 12.77
C PRO A 227 -9.40 11.44 13.26
N THR A 228 -10.46 11.44 12.45
CA THR A 228 -11.72 12.17 12.69
C THR A 228 -12.58 11.55 13.80
N GLY A 229 -12.14 10.43 14.39
CA GLY A 229 -12.76 9.79 15.54
C GLY A 229 -14.27 9.61 15.38
N GLN A 230 -15.04 10.05 16.38
CA GLN A 230 -16.51 9.99 16.38
C GLN A 230 -17.17 10.74 15.19
N PHE A 231 -16.45 11.65 14.54
CA PHE A 231 -16.96 12.41 13.40
C PHE A 231 -16.73 11.70 12.05
N ARG A 232 -16.00 10.58 12.03
CA ARG A 232 -15.65 9.79 10.82
C ARG A 232 -16.83 9.51 9.90
N ALA A 233 -18.01 9.25 10.46
CA ALA A 233 -19.22 8.94 9.70
C ALA A 233 -19.81 10.15 8.96
N ARG A 234 -19.54 11.39 9.41
CA ARG A 234 -20.12 12.62 8.85
C ARG A 234 -19.15 13.42 8.00
N VAL A 235 -17.88 13.45 8.41
CA VAL A 235 -16.86 14.33 7.82
C VAL A 235 -15.62 13.58 7.36
N GLY A 236 -15.44 12.29 7.65
CA GLY A 236 -14.28 11.54 7.19
C GLY A 236 -14.30 11.22 5.69
N PRO A 237 -13.20 10.65 5.13
CA PRO A 237 -13.15 10.19 3.75
C PRO A 237 -14.33 9.27 3.40
N PRO A 238 -14.85 9.26 2.16
CA PRO A 238 -15.99 8.42 1.82
C PRO A 238 -15.72 6.95 2.18
N ARG A 239 -16.74 6.26 2.72
CA ARG A 239 -16.64 4.82 3.03
C ARG A 239 -16.39 4.04 1.75
N GLU A 240 -15.55 3.02 1.84
CA GLU A 240 -15.30 2.09 0.74
C GLU A 240 -15.64 0.67 1.16
N TYR A 241 -15.88 -0.18 0.17
CA TYR A 241 -16.15 -1.60 0.37
C TYR A 241 -15.08 -2.41 -0.34
N ILE A 242 -14.82 -3.61 0.18
CA ILE A 242 -13.91 -4.57 -0.44
C ILE A 242 -14.67 -5.86 -0.71
N LYS A 243 -14.51 -6.36 -1.95
CA LYS A 243 -15.02 -7.67 -2.34
C LYS A 243 -14.22 -8.75 -1.60
N THR A 244 -14.92 -9.76 -1.12
CA THR A 244 -14.33 -10.90 -0.43
C THR A 244 -14.32 -12.11 -1.34
N PHE A 245 -13.31 -12.96 -1.18
CA PHE A 245 -13.10 -14.12 -2.02
C PHE A 245 -12.65 -15.30 -1.17
N GLU A 246 -12.90 -16.52 -1.67
CA GLU A 246 -12.37 -17.75 -1.11
C GLU A 246 -11.71 -18.55 -2.22
N THR A 247 -10.51 -19.07 -1.96
CA THR A 247 -9.79 -19.95 -2.89
C THR A 247 -9.73 -21.35 -2.29
N SER A 248 -10.13 -22.34 -3.07
CA SER A 248 -10.03 -23.76 -2.74
C SER A 248 -9.03 -24.44 -3.67
N VAL A 249 -8.13 -25.24 -3.08
CA VAL A 249 -7.17 -26.08 -3.79
C VAL A 249 -7.62 -27.53 -3.67
N THR A 250 -7.91 -28.17 -4.80
CA THR A 250 -8.28 -29.58 -4.87
C THR A 250 -7.14 -30.34 -5.53
N PRO A 251 -6.45 -31.25 -4.82
CA PRO A 251 -5.36 -32.04 -5.41
C PRO A 251 -5.81 -32.71 -6.71
N ALA A 252 -5.04 -32.52 -7.78
CA ALA A 252 -5.25 -33.21 -9.04
C ALA A 252 -4.69 -34.65 -8.93
N GLY A 253 -5.38 -35.55 -8.23
CA GLY A 253 -4.93 -36.94 -8.10
C GLY A 253 -5.43 -37.70 -6.88
N ASP A 254 -4.83 -38.86 -6.65
CA ASP A 254 -5.12 -39.75 -5.52
C ASP A 254 -4.75 -39.08 -4.18
N LEU A 255 -5.53 -39.30 -3.12
CA LEU A 255 -5.42 -38.62 -1.81
C LEU A 255 -4.06 -38.84 -1.12
N PHE A 256 -3.23 -39.74 -1.67
CA PHE A 256 -1.94 -40.16 -1.14
C PHE A 256 -0.72 -39.57 -1.87
N GLN A 257 -0.92 -38.71 -2.89
CA GLN A 257 0.22 -38.00 -3.50
C GLN A 257 0.78 -36.94 -2.54
N GLU A 258 2.11 -36.81 -2.53
CA GLU A 258 2.81 -35.81 -1.74
C GLU A 258 2.43 -34.40 -2.22
N VAL A 259 1.87 -33.59 -1.32
CA VAL A 259 1.46 -32.22 -1.63
C VAL A 259 2.73 -31.40 -1.86
N THR A 260 3.00 -31.08 -3.13
CA THR A 260 4.09 -30.20 -3.53
C THR A 260 3.56 -28.78 -3.63
N ILE A 261 4.33 -27.81 -3.12
CA ILE A 261 4.01 -26.38 -3.21
C ILE A 261 5.05 -25.75 -4.12
N PRO A 262 4.80 -25.66 -5.44
CA PRO A 262 5.83 -25.35 -6.42
C PRO A 262 6.22 -23.86 -6.46
N VAL A 263 5.42 -22.98 -5.87
CA VAL A 263 5.66 -21.54 -5.89
C VAL A 263 5.67 -20.99 -4.48
N ALA A 264 6.68 -20.19 -4.16
CA ALA A 264 6.69 -19.36 -2.97
C ALA A 264 6.45 -17.89 -3.35
N LEU A 265 5.61 -17.22 -2.57
CA LEU A 265 5.33 -15.79 -2.67
C LEU A 265 5.98 -15.08 -1.48
N VAL A 266 6.91 -14.17 -1.75
CA VAL A 266 7.60 -13.37 -0.74
C VAL A 266 7.35 -11.90 -1.05
N GLY A 267 7.07 -11.09 -0.04
CA GLY A 267 6.80 -9.68 -0.25
C GLY A 267 6.25 -8.97 0.98
N THR A 268 5.45 -7.95 0.72
CA THR A 268 4.96 -7.00 1.73
C THR A 268 3.51 -7.31 2.15
N SER A 269 2.86 -6.32 2.78
CA SER A 269 1.43 -6.36 3.05
C SER A 269 0.54 -6.46 1.80
N PHE A 270 1.04 -6.12 0.60
CA PHE A 270 0.33 -6.41 -0.66
C PHE A 270 0.05 -7.90 -0.85
N SER A 271 0.98 -8.73 -0.38
CA SER A 271 0.91 -10.19 -0.47
C SER A 271 0.45 -10.86 0.83
N ALA A 272 0.74 -10.27 1.98
CA ALA A 272 0.43 -10.86 3.29
C ALA A 272 -1.01 -10.59 3.76
N LYS A 273 -1.64 -9.47 3.37
CA LYS A 273 -3.00 -9.12 3.80
C LYS A 273 -4.05 -9.88 2.99
N GLN A 274 -4.88 -10.64 3.69
CA GLN A 274 -5.90 -11.50 3.08
C GLN A 274 -7.02 -10.70 2.40
N GLU A 275 -7.27 -9.48 2.84
CA GLU A 275 -8.33 -8.60 2.34
C GLU A 275 -8.18 -8.30 0.83
N PHE A 276 -6.96 -8.34 0.30
CA PHE A 276 -6.68 -8.13 -1.13
C PHE A 276 -6.64 -9.42 -1.94
N HIS A 277 -6.67 -10.58 -1.27
CA HIS A 277 -6.76 -11.92 -1.85
C HIS A 277 -5.69 -12.26 -2.91
N PHE A 278 -4.52 -11.59 -2.87
CA PHE A 278 -3.49 -11.75 -3.89
C PHE A 278 -2.96 -13.18 -3.98
N GLU A 279 -2.64 -13.81 -2.84
CA GLU A 279 -2.22 -15.21 -2.78
C GLU A 279 -3.26 -16.13 -3.44
N GLY A 280 -4.55 -15.95 -3.11
CA GLY A 280 -5.63 -16.77 -3.64
C GLY A 280 -5.79 -16.62 -5.16
N PHE A 281 -5.66 -15.40 -5.68
CA PHE A 281 -5.68 -15.17 -7.13
C PHE A 281 -4.44 -15.71 -7.82
N LEU A 282 -3.27 -15.65 -7.18
CA LEU A 282 -2.04 -16.22 -7.72
C LEU A 282 -2.13 -17.75 -7.82
N LYS A 283 -2.66 -18.42 -6.79
CA LYS A 283 -2.96 -19.86 -6.84
C LYS A 283 -3.88 -20.21 -8.02
N GLN A 284 -4.95 -19.43 -8.20
CA GLN A 284 -5.89 -19.65 -9.31
C GLN A 284 -5.24 -19.41 -10.68
N ALA A 285 -4.47 -18.34 -10.84
CA ALA A 285 -3.84 -18.01 -12.11
C ALA A 285 -2.77 -19.04 -12.51
N LEU A 286 -2.02 -19.57 -11.54
CA LEU A 286 -1.00 -20.59 -11.76
C LEU A 286 -1.56 -22.01 -11.87
N GLN A 287 -2.80 -22.24 -11.39
CA GLN A 287 -3.33 -23.58 -11.11
C GLN A 287 -2.32 -24.40 -10.30
N ALA A 288 -1.83 -23.80 -9.21
CA ALA A 288 -0.82 -24.36 -8.33
C ALA A 288 -1.03 -23.86 -6.91
N ASP A 289 -0.61 -24.63 -5.90
CA ASP A 289 -0.55 -24.10 -4.54
C ASP A 289 0.64 -23.13 -4.39
N VAL A 290 0.51 -22.19 -3.46
CA VAL A 290 1.48 -21.11 -3.23
C VAL A 290 1.80 -21.02 -1.73
N LEU A 291 3.08 -21.11 -1.39
CA LEU A 291 3.58 -20.85 -0.04
C LEU A 291 3.75 -19.34 0.14
N ASN A 292 2.90 -18.71 0.95
CA ASN A 292 3.03 -17.28 1.22
C ASN A 292 3.95 -17.01 2.42
N ALA A 293 5.16 -16.54 2.13
CA ALA A 293 6.18 -16.12 3.10
C ALA A 293 6.32 -14.58 3.16
N SER A 294 5.25 -13.85 2.83
CA SER A 294 5.22 -12.39 2.88
C SER A 294 4.94 -11.88 4.31
N SER A 295 5.34 -10.64 4.62
CA SER A 295 5.09 -10.06 5.95
C SER A 295 4.61 -8.61 5.90
N VAL A 296 3.80 -8.23 6.88
CA VAL A 296 3.29 -6.85 7.05
C VAL A 296 4.33 -6.01 7.80
N GLY A 297 4.59 -4.79 7.30
CA GLY A 297 5.35 -3.77 8.04
C GLY A 297 6.87 -3.91 8.08
N GLN A 298 7.46 -4.86 7.35
CA GLN A 298 8.92 -5.08 7.32
C GLN A 298 9.58 -4.72 5.97
N GLY A 299 8.83 -4.11 5.06
CA GLY A 299 9.25 -3.90 3.67
C GLY A 299 9.45 -5.23 2.91
N PRO A 300 9.93 -5.17 1.65
CA PRO A 300 10.03 -6.37 0.81
C PRO A 300 11.33 -7.17 1.02
N PHE A 301 12.36 -6.57 1.64
CA PHE A 301 13.69 -7.17 1.74
C PHE A 301 13.88 -8.05 2.97
N VAL A 302 13.32 -7.66 4.12
CA VAL A 302 13.43 -8.48 5.34
C VAL A 302 12.73 -9.83 5.19
N PRO A 303 11.50 -9.93 4.63
CA PRO A 303 10.86 -11.24 4.39
C PRO A 303 11.66 -12.13 3.43
N MET A 304 12.35 -11.53 2.44
CA MET A 304 13.25 -12.27 1.56
C MET A 304 14.47 -12.80 2.28
N ASP A 305 15.15 -11.97 3.08
CA ASP A 305 16.29 -12.42 3.89
C ASP A 305 15.86 -13.57 4.83
N THR A 306 14.70 -13.45 5.51
CA THR A 306 14.13 -14.52 6.35
C THR A 306 13.84 -15.80 5.55
N PHE A 307 13.22 -15.69 4.37
CA PHE A 307 12.93 -16.85 3.53
C PHE A 307 14.22 -17.58 3.11
N LEU A 308 15.27 -16.85 2.74
CA LEU A 308 16.56 -17.44 2.38
C LEU A 308 17.25 -18.13 3.56
N ASP A 309 17.09 -17.63 4.78
CA ASP A 309 17.65 -18.25 5.99
C ASP A 309 16.89 -19.53 6.40
N GLU A 310 15.61 -19.63 6.03
CA GLU A 310 14.74 -20.76 6.38
C GLU A 310 14.58 -21.79 5.26
N ILE A 311 15.04 -21.48 4.04
CA ILE A 311 14.87 -22.32 2.84
C ILE A 311 15.30 -23.78 3.06
N SER A 312 16.40 -24.02 3.79
CA SER A 312 16.92 -25.37 4.06
C SER A 312 16.07 -26.18 5.04
N LYS A 313 15.08 -25.55 5.67
CA LYS A 313 14.16 -26.17 6.65
C LYS A 313 12.80 -26.49 6.03
N LEU A 314 12.55 -26.05 4.78
CA LEU A 314 11.29 -26.34 4.09
C LEU A 314 11.18 -27.85 3.82
N SER A 315 10.00 -28.41 4.09
CA SER A 315 9.72 -29.84 3.82
C SER A 315 9.69 -30.14 2.31
N SER A 316 9.35 -29.14 1.50
CA SER A 316 9.38 -29.20 0.03
C SER A 316 9.89 -27.86 -0.49
N LEU A 317 10.85 -27.90 -1.42
CA LEU A 317 11.41 -26.69 -2.03
C LEU A 317 10.51 -26.24 -3.21
N PRO A 318 10.17 -24.95 -3.30
CA PRO A 318 9.46 -24.43 -4.46
C PRO A 318 10.37 -24.40 -5.68
N SER A 319 9.82 -24.53 -6.88
CA SER A 319 10.53 -24.35 -8.15
C SER A 319 10.76 -22.87 -8.45
N VAL A 320 9.84 -22.00 -8.01
CA VAL A 320 9.85 -20.56 -8.30
C VAL A 320 9.57 -19.76 -7.04
N VAL A 321 10.31 -18.66 -6.85
CA VAL A 321 10.01 -17.62 -5.87
C VAL A 321 9.56 -16.37 -6.62
N VAL A 322 8.31 -15.97 -6.38
CA VAL A 322 7.76 -14.68 -6.80
C VAL A 322 8.06 -13.67 -5.70
N TRP A 323 8.84 -12.63 -6.03
CA TRP A 323 9.24 -11.60 -5.07
C TRP A 323 8.56 -10.27 -5.37
N GLU A 324 7.53 -9.93 -4.58
CA GLU A 324 6.76 -8.69 -4.67
C GLU A 324 7.50 -7.53 -3.98
N ILE A 325 7.76 -6.46 -4.74
CA ILE A 325 8.50 -5.28 -4.30
C ILE A 325 7.74 -4.00 -4.74
N PRO A 326 7.12 -3.24 -3.82
CA PRO A 326 6.53 -1.96 -4.19
C PRO A 326 7.62 -0.95 -4.55
N GLU A 327 7.44 -0.21 -5.64
CA GLU A 327 8.52 0.62 -6.21
C GLU A 327 9.01 1.71 -5.24
N ARG A 328 8.16 2.18 -4.31
CA ARG A 328 8.55 3.14 -3.27
C ARG A 328 9.65 2.65 -2.34
N PHE A 329 9.78 1.33 -2.15
CA PHE A 329 10.86 0.75 -1.35
C PHE A 329 12.20 0.73 -2.08
N LEU A 330 12.25 0.97 -3.40
CA LEU A 330 13.52 0.96 -4.14
C LEU A 330 14.47 2.10 -3.75
N SER A 331 13.92 3.15 -3.12
CA SER A 331 14.67 4.33 -2.67
C SER A 331 14.70 4.50 -1.15
N SER A 332 14.05 3.62 -0.38
CA SER A 332 14.01 3.71 1.09
C SER A 332 15.21 3.01 1.75
N GLN A 333 15.72 3.55 2.86
CA GLN A 333 16.69 2.86 3.71
C GLN A 333 16.03 1.62 4.37
N ARG A 334 16.82 0.60 4.72
CA ARG A 334 16.34 -0.64 5.37
C ARG A 334 15.70 -0.34 6.72
#